data_AF-A0A8R1DF68-F1
#
_entry.id   AF-A0A8R1DF68-F1
#
_cell.length_a   1.000
_cell.length_b   1.000
_cell.length_c   1.000
_cell.angle_alpha   90.00
_cell.angle_beta   90.00
_cell.angle_gamma   90.00
#
_symmetry.space_group_name_H-M   'P 1'
#
loop_
_entity.id
_entity.type
_entity.pdbx_description
1 polymer ?
#
loop_
_entity_poly.entity_id
_entity_poly.type
_entity_poly.pdbx_seq_one_letter_code
_entity_poly.pdbx_strand_id
1 'polypeptide(L)'
;MVSVVVLDEKSIHIGDTVKLETLHGFTTEGAILSFDEKQKVLVLDTKESATAKPLVRIFNSRHLKSLKVLNDRTEGSTAAAMAKNELFSRNNPSAAKTTERLTKTMHEVKPSVMAAENVSMRGQQAYVQIKRTIGDTRWSGDQIRVLGTVLVGAPYGVDDVVKDATATGFDETRATTTLAQVQKILSKPLTEHKVRVPLDFIAGAVSAH
;
A
#
# COMPACT_ATOMS: atom_id res chain seq x y z
N MET A 1 19.10 -6.78 16.30
CA MET A 1 19.16 -8.25 16.24
C MET A 1 18.29 -8.67 15.07
N VAL A 2 18.90 -8.99 13.93
CA VAL A 2 18.19 -9.31 12.69
C VAL A 2 17.75 -10.77 12.82
N SER A 3 16.46 -10.98 13.04
CA SER A 3 15.88 -12.32 13.08
C SER A 3 16.01 -12.93 11.68
N VAL A 4 16.94 -13.87 11.55
CA VAL A 4 17.13 -14.69 10.36
C VAL A 4 15.82 -15.46 10.12
N VAL A 5 15.18 -15.20 8.98
CA VAL A 5 14.04 -15.98 8.52
C VAL A 5 14.58 -17.36 8.15
N VAL A 6 14.32 -18.36 8.99
CA VAL A 6 14.51 -19.75 8.61
C VAL A 6 13.31 -20.11 7.73
N LEU A 7 13.41 -19.78 6.44
CA LEU A 7 12.66 -20.50 5.43
C LEU A 7 13.29 -21.89 5.43
N ASP A 8 12.62 -22.87 6.04
CA ASP A 8 13.01 -24.27 5.87
C ASP A 8 12.95 -24.53 4.36
N GLU A 9 14.13 -24.65 3.75
CA GLU A 9 14.41 -24.49 2.32
C GLU A 9 13.91 -25.69 1.48
N LYS A 10 12.81 -26.33 1.91
CA LYS A 10 11.99 -27.11 1.00
C LYS A 10 11.41 -26.14 -0.02
N SER A 11 11.83 -26.30 -1.28
CA SER A 11 11.23 -25.63 -2.45
C SER A 11 9.71 -25.72 -2.32
N ILE A 12 9.06 -24.58 -2.06
CA ILE A 12 7.61 -24.49 -2.00
C ILE A 12 7.08 -24.44 -3.42
N HIS A 13 5.97 -25.13 -3.65
CA HIS A 13 5.36 -25.24 -4.95
C HIS A 13 3.87 -24.93 -4.90
N ILE A 14 3.34 -24.51 -6.05
CA ILE A 14 1.90 -24.40 -6.24
C ILE A 14 1.24 -25.76 -5.95
N GLY A 15 0.18 -25.74 -5.15
CA GLY A 15 -0.51 -26.94 -4.68
C GLY A 15 -0.07 -27.45 -3.30
N ASP A 16 1.12 -27.05 -2.80
CA ASP A 16 1.55 -27.43 -1.45
C ASP A 16 0.60 -26.84 -0.41
N THR A 17 0.29 -27.61 0.64
CA THR A 17 -0.43 -27.09 1.81
C THR A 17 0.59 -26.63 2.83
N VAL A 18 0.53 -25.36 3.22
CA VAL A 18 1.48 -24.74 4.14
C VAL A 18 0.79 -24.18 5.36
N LYS A 19 1.53 -24.17 6.47
CA LYS A 19 1.27 -23.38 7.66
C LYS A 19 2.21 -22.19 7.67
N LEU A 20 1.68 -21.00 7.91
CA LEU A 20 2.48 -19.78 8.04
C LEU A 20 2.19 -19.06 9.33
N GLU A 21 3.20 -18.33 9.79
CA GLU A 21 3.10 -17.34 10.85
C GLU A 21 3.68 -16.02 10.33
N THR A 22 2.98 -14.91 10.54
CA THR A 22 3.48 -13.56 10.23
C THR A 22 4.24 -12.97 11.40
N LEU A 23 5.05 -11.94 11.15
CA LEU A 23 5.77 -11.21 12.21
C LEU A 23 4.85 -10.60 13.28
N HIS A 24 3.57 -10.40 12.98
CA HIS A 24 2.57 -9.85 13.89
C HIS A 24 1.80 -10.95 14.66
N GLY A 25 2.23 -12.22 14.56
CA GLY A 25 1.62 -13.35 15.27
C GLY A 25 0.39 -13.95 14.59
N PHE A 26 -0.06 -13.43 13.44
CA PHE A 26 -1.13 -14.06 12.68
C PHE A 26 -0.66 -15.39 12.09
N THR A 27 -1.41 -16.47 12.34
CA THR A 27 -1.12 -17.83 11.88
C THR A 27 -2.27 -18.34 11.01
N THR A 28 -1.97 -18.97 9.88
CA THR A 28 -2.98 -19.60 9.03
C THR A 28 -2.43 -20.80 8.27
N GLU A 29 -3.33 -21.62 7.74
CA GLU A 29 -3.04 -22.80 6.93
C GLU A 29 -3.81 -22.72 5.61
N GLY A 30 -3.18 -23.12 4.52
CA GLY A 30 -3.81 -23.07 3.19
C GLY A 30 -2.96 -23.65 2.09
N ALA A 31 -3.59 -23.87 0.93
CA ALA A 31 -2.92 -24.35 -0.27
C ALA A 31 -2.31 -23.17 -1.06
N ILE A 32 -1.08 -23.34 -1.54
CA ILE A 32 -0.41 -22.32 -2.37
C ILE A 32 -1.09 -22.24 -3.73
N LEU A 33 -1.68 -21.07 -4.03
CA LEU A 33 -2.24 -20.77 -5.35
C LEU A 33 -1.20 -20.16 -6.28
N SER A 34 -0.36 -19.27 -5.75
CA SER A 34 0.68 -18.57 -6.50
C SER A 34 1.76 -18.07 -5.55
N PHE A 35 3.00 -18.03 -6.05
CA PHE A 35 4.14 -17.47 -5.35
C PHE A 35 5.03 -16.73 -6.34
N ASP A 36 5.24 -15.44 -6.10
CA ASP A 36 6.17 -14.59 -6.85
C ASP A 36 7.31 -14.17 -5.94
N GLU A 37 8.47 -14.80 -6.13
CA GLU A 37 9.65 -14.52 -5.34
C GLU A 37 10.20 -13.10 -5.58
N LYS A 38 10.07 -12.56 -6.79
CA LYS A 38 10.59 -11.24 -7.15
C LYS A 38 9.77 -10.13 -6.50
N GLN A 39 8.45 -10.23 -6.58
CA GLN A 39 7.52 -9.31 -5.94
C GLN A 39 7.31 -9.59 -4.46
N LYS A 40 7.83 -10.72 -3.97
CA LYS A 40 7.68 -11.20 -2.59
C LYS A 40 6.22 -11.38 -2.21
N VAL A 41 5.40 -11.89 -3.13
CA VAL A 41 3.96 -12.11 -2.93
C VAL A 41 3.68 -13.61 -2.84
N LEU A 42 2.98 -14.03 -1.78
CA LEU A 42 2.48 -15.39 -1.59
C LEU A 42 0.95 -15.36 -1.54
N VAL A 43 0.28 -16.20 -2.32
CA VAL A 43 -1.19 -16.28 -2.37
C VAL A 43 -1.65 -17.66 -1.93
N LEU A 44 -2.50 -17.70 -0.91
CA LEU A 44 -3.05 -18.94 -0.35
C LEU A 44 -4.56 -19.02 -0.51
N ASP A 45 -5.03 -20.23 -0.78
CA ASP A 45 -6.40 -20.64 -0.57
C ASP A 45 -6.54 -21.18 0.86
N THR A 46 -7.15 -20.37 1.72
CA THR A 46 -7.34 -20.70 3.13
C THR A 46 -8.76 -21.16 3.40
N LYS A 47 -8.92 -22.11 4.32
CA LYS A 47 -10.22 -22.54 4.84
C LYS A 47 -10.19 -22.35 6.35
N GLU A 48 -10.96 -21.39 6.84
CA GLU A 48 -10.99 -21.05 8.27
C GLU A 48 -11.71 -22.14 9.10
N SER A 49 -12.51 -22.99 8.46
CA SER A 49 -13.16 -24.19 9.00
C SER A 49 -13.55 -25.13 7.86
N ALA A 50 -13.80 -26.41 8.14
CA ALA A 50 -14.24 -27.41 7.16
C ALA A 50 -15.55 -27.02 6.42
N THR A 51 -16.37 -26.17 7.04
CA THR A 51 -17.62 -25.62 6.50
C THR A 51 -17.51 -24.17 6.02
N ALA A 52 -16.35 -23.53 6.18
CA ALA A 52 -16.16 -22.14 5.80
C ALA A 52 -15.97 -21.99 4.28
N LYS A 53 -16.41 -20.85 3.76
CA LYS A 53 -16.16 -20.48 2.37
C LYS A 53 -14.64 -20.38 2.11
N PRO A 54 -14.15 -20.88 0.98
CA PRO A 54 -12.74 -20.72 0.62
C PRO A 54 -12.41 -19.23 0.52
N LEU A 55 -11.37 -18.81 1.22
CA LEU A 55 -10.91 -17.43 1.29
C LEU A 55 -9.49 -17.34 0.73
N VAL A 56 -9.32 -16.55 -0.31
CA VAL A 56 -8.00 -16.28 -0.88
C VAL A 56 -7.33 -15.14 -0.11
N ARG A 57 -6.14 -15.42 0.41
CA ARG A 57 -5.33 -14.47 1.19
C ARG A 57 -4.01 -14.21 0.50
N ILE A 58 -3.59 -12.95 0.48
CA ILE A 58 -2.34 -12.49 -0.14
C ILE A 58 -1.42 -12.01 0.97
N PHE A 59 -0.19 -12.52 0.97
CA PHE A 59 0.83 -12.21 1.97
C PHE A 59 2.06 -11.60 1.31
N ASN A 60 2.65 -10.61 1.98
CA ASN A 60 4.02 -10.19 1.69
C ASN A 60 4.98 -11.19 2.35
N SER A 61 5.67 -11.98 1.54
CA SER A 61 6.60 -13.02 2.00
C SER A 61 7.74 -12.49 2.88
N ARG A 62 8.09 -11.18 2.79
CA ARG A 62 9.07 -10.56 3.71
C ARG A 62 8.57 -10.44 5.14
N HIS A 63 7.26 -10.44 5.35
CA HIS A 63 6.62 -10.29 6.66
C HIS A 63 6.20 -11.63 7.27
N LEU A 64 6.68 -12.73 6.69
CA LEU A 64 6.52 -14.05 7.26
C LEU A 64 7.61 -14.29 8.30
N LYS A 65 7.18 -14.72 9.48
CA LYS A 65 8.06 -15.21 10.54
C LYS A 65 8.45 -16.66 10.28
N SER A 66 7.49 -17.49 9.87
CA SER A 66 7.73 -18.88 9.52
C SER A 66 6.78 -19.35 8.41
N LEU A 67 7.26 -20.32 7.62
CA LEU A 67 6.47 -21.03 6.64
C LEU A 67 6.90 -22.49 6.66
N LYS A 68 5.94 -23.40 6.81
CA LYS A 68 6.16 -24.85 6.90
C LYS A 68 5.23 -25.58 5.96
N VAL A 69 5.78 -26.45 5.12
CA VAL A 69 5.00 -27.39 4.31
C VAL A 69 4.41 -28.47 5.21
N LEU A 70 3.08 -28.58 5.20
CA LEU A 70 2.32 -29.61 5.91
C LEU A 70 2.08 -30.82 5.02
N ASN A 71 1.63 -30.59 3.78
CA ASN A 71 1.43 -31.62 2.78
C ASN A 71 2.07 -31.17 1.46
N ASP A 72 2.85 -32.05 0.86
CA ASP A 72 3.40 -31.84 -0.48
C ASP A 72 2.27 -31.85 -1.52
N ARG A 73 2.47 -31.13 -2.63
CA ARG A 73 1.54 -31.11 -3.76
C ARG A 73 1.21 -32.52 -4.25
N THR A 74 -0.06 -32.72 -4.53
CA THR A 74 -0.59 -33.81 -5.36
C THR A 74 -1.03 -33.26 -6.72
N GLU A 75 -1.17 -34.12 -7.72
CA GLU A 75 -1.71 -33.74 -9.03
C GLU A 75 -3.08 -33.03 -8.89
N GLY A 76 -3.96 -33.57 -8.04
CA GLY A 76 -5.26 -32.98 -7.76
C GLY A 76 -5.19 -31.60 -7.11
N SER A 77 -4.30 -31.40 -6.13
CA SER A 77 -4.11 -30.09 -5.48
C SER A 77 -3.52 -29.04 -6.43
N THR A 78 -2.62 -29.46 -7.33
CA THR A 78 -2.00 -28.57 -8.32
C THR A 78 -3.04 -28.13 -9.35
N ALA A 79 -3.84 -29.07 -9.86
CA ALA A 79 -4.92 -28.78 -10.80
C ALA A 79 -5.98 -27.84 -10.18
N ALA A 80 -6.36 -28.07 -8.92
CA ALA A 80 -7.28 -27.20 -8.21
C ALA A 80 -6.73 -25.77 -8.01
N ALA A 81 -5.45 -25.63 -7.68
CA ALA A 81 -4.79 -24.34 -7.55
C ALA A 81 -4.73 -23.58 -8.89
N MET A 82 -4.38 -24.27 -9.97
CA MET A 82 -4.34 -23.70 -11.32
C MET A 82 -5.73 -23.26 -11.81
N ALA A 83 -6.77 -24.09 -11.61
CA ALA A 83 -8.14 -23.75 -12.00
C ALA A 83 -8.65 -22.49 -11.28
N LYS A 84 -8.33 -22.33 -9.99
CA LYS A 84 -8.64 -21.11 -9.23
C LYS A 84 -7.89 -19.90 -9.78
N ASN A 85 -6.60 -20.04 -10.07
CA ASN A 85 -5.79 -18.96 -10.64
C ASN A 85 -6.31 -18.51 -12.03
N GLU A 86 -6.77 -19.46 -12.84
CA GLU A 86 -7.40 -19.16 -14.13
C GLU A 86 -8.73 -18.41 -13.94
N LEU A 87 -9.55 -18.80 -12.97
CA LEU A 87 -10.79 -18.10 -12.64
C LEU A 87 -10.52 -16.64 -12.23
N PHE A 88 -9.49 -16.38 -11.42
CA PHE A 88 -9.07 -15.01 -11.08
C PHE A 88 -8.65 -14.21 -12.31
N SER A 89 -7.94 -14.85 -13.23
CA SER A 89 -7.48 -14.21 -14.47
C SER A 89 -8.65 -13.87 -15.40
N ARG A 90 -9.65 -14.75 -15.53
CA ARG A 90 -10.86 -14.51 -16.32
C ARG A 90 -11.75 -13.42 -15.72
N ASN A 91 -11.87 -13.38 -14.39
CA ASN A 91 -12.69 -12.39 -13.68
C ASN A 91 -12.01 -11.02 -13.53
N ASN A 92 -10.72 -10.91 -13.88
CA ASN A 92 -10.00 -9.65 -13.99
C ASN A 92 -9.64 -9.36 -15.46
N PRO A 93 -10.62 -9.03 -16.32
CA PRO A 93 -10.47 -9.01 -17.78
C PRO A 93 -9.54 -7.91 -18.33
N SER A 94 -8.84 -7.16 -17.48
CA SER A 94 -7.84 -6.20 -17.96
C SER A 94 -6.69 -6.03 -16.97
N ALA A 95 -5.71 -6.93 -17.08
CA ALA A 95 -4.37 -6.71 -16.55
C ALA A 95 -3.78 -5.36 -17.00
N ALA A 96 -4.14 -4.89 -18.21
CA ALA A 96 -3.78 -3.56 -18.73
C ALA A 96 -4.34 -2.40 -17.88
N LYS A 97 -5.63 -2.40 -17.53
CA LYS A 97 -6.21 -1.35 -16.66
C LYS A 97 -5.66 -1.39 -15.24
N THR A 98 -5.31 -2.57 -14.74
CA THR A 98 -4.72 -2.74 -13.40
C THR A 98 -3.27 -2.23 -13.37
N THR A 99 -2.48 -2.57 -14.40
CA THR A 99 -1.11 -2.07 -14.56
C THR A 99 -1.08 -0.57 -14.82
N GLU A 100 -2.01 -0.02 -15.60
CA GLU A 100 -2.15 1.43 -15.82
C GLU A 100 -2.50 2.19 -14.52
N ARG A 101 -3.41 1.66 -13.71
CA ARG A 101 -3.71 2.22 -12.38
C ARG A 101 -2.50 2.15 -11.46
N LEU A 102 -1.76 1.04 -11.49
CA LEU A 102 -0.55 0.87 -10.69
C LEU A 102 0.58 1.82 -11.15
N THR A 103 0.83 1.94 -12.44
CA THR A 103 1.82 2.87 -12.99
C THR A 103 1.44 4.30 -12.71
N LYS A 104 0.16 4.69 -12.86
CA LYS A 104 -0.32 6.01 -12.47
C LYS A 104 -0.07 6.29 -10.98
N THR A 105 -0.44 5.35 -10.11
CA THR A 105 -0.22 5.49 -8.66
C THR A 105 1.27 5.56 -8.32
N MET A 106 2.11 4.72 -8.92
CA MET A 106 3.57 4.76 -8.75
C MET A 106 4.18 6.05 -9.29
N HIS A 107 3.67 6.58 -10.40
CA HIS A 107 4.08 7.87 -10.96
C HIS A 107 3.66 9.05 -10.10
N GLU A 108 2.55 8.96 -9.36
CA GLU A 108 2.14 9.98 -8.39
C GLU A 108 2.98 9.89 -7.10
N VAL A 109 3.38 8.69 -6.69
CA VAL A 109 4.16 8.45 -5.45
C VAL A 109 5.66 8.73 -5.65
N LYS A 110 6.27 8.36 -6.78
CA LYS A 110 7.70 8.57 -7.06
C LYS A 110 8.19 10.02 -6.88
N PRO A 111 7.56 11.05 -7.49
CA PRO A 111 8.00 12.43 -7.32
C PRO A 111 7.75 12.95 -5.90
N SER A 112 6.81 12.36 -5.16
CA SER A 112 6.56 12.71 -3.75
C SER A 112 7.60 12.15 -2.79
N VAL A 113 8.22 11.01 -3.12
CA VAL A 113 9.22 10.32 -2.27
C VAL A 113 10.64 10.71 -2.67
N MET A 114 10.91 10.95 -3.96
CA MET A 114 12.26 11.29 -4.45
C MET A 114 12.64 12.76 -4.22
N ALA A 115 11.68 13.68 -4.07
CA ALA A 115 11.99 15.04 -3.63
C ALA A 115 12.41 15.13 -2.15
N ALA A 116 12.33 14.01 -1.41
CA ALA A 116 12.47 13.95 0.05
C ALA A 116 13.87 13.53 0.54
N GLU A 117 14.88 13.38 -0.32
CA GLU A 117 16.23 12.92 0.10
C GLU A 117 16.86 13.80 1.20
N ASN A 118 16.40 15.06 1.37
CA ASN A 118 16.85 15.96 2.44
C ASN A 118 15.71 16.59 3.26
N VAL A 119 14.49 16.04 3.24
CA VAL A 119 13.33 16.64 3.93
C VAL A 119 12.98 15.83 5.18
N SER A 120 12.81 16.53 6.32
CA SER A 120 12.46 15.92 7.60
C SER A 120 11.15 15.13 7.55
N MET A 121 10.99 14.15 8.44
CA MET A 121 9.73 13.39 8.60
C MET A 121 8.51 14.30 8.77
N ARG A 122 8.68 15.43 9.49
CA ARG A 122 7.62 16.43 9.68
C ARG A 122 7.21 17.08 8.36
N GLY A 123 8.17 17.42 7.50
CA GLY A 123 7.91 17.97 6.16
C GLY A 123 7.17 16.97 5.26
N GLN A 124 7.58 15.71 5.27
CA GLN A 124 6.87 14.64 4.53
C GLN A 124 5.41 14.50 5.00
N GLN A 125 5.19 14.50 6.32
CA GLN A 125 3.86 14.44 6.91
C GLN A 125 3.00 15.65 6.55
N ALA A 126 3.54 16.87 6.65
CA ALA A 126 2.86 18.10 6.28
C ALA A 126 2.44 18.07 4.80
N TYR A 127 3.35 17.64 3.90
CA TYR A 127 3.04 17.49 2.48
C TYR A 127 1.87 16.54 2.23
N VAL A 128 1.89 15.34 2.83
CA VAL A 128 0.82 14.35 2.67
C VAL A 128 -0.52 14.90 3.20
N GLN A 129 -0.51 15.56 4.36
CA GLN A 129 -1.71 16.12 4.98
C GLN A 129 -2.35 17.22 4.11
N ILE A 130 -1.53 18.11 3.56
CA ILE A 130 -1.98 19.18 2.66
C ILE A 130 -2.45 18.58 1.33
N LYS A 131 -1.64 17.73 0.68
CA LYS A 131 -1.93 17.13 -0.64
C LYS A 131 -3.25 16.35 -0.66
N ARG A 132 -3.59 15.69 0.43
CA ARG A 132 -4.87 14.97 0.59
C ARG A 132 -6.09 15.91 0.60
N THR A 133 -5.91 17.14 1.03
CA THR A 133 -6.98 18.14 1.15
C THR A 133 -7.00 19.10 -0.05
N ILE A 134 -5.82 19.45 -0.56
CA ILE A 134 -5.60 20.41 -1.65
C ILE A 134 -4.77 19.72 -2.72
N GLY A 135 -5.43 19.32 -3.82
CA GLY A 135 -4.82 18.53 -4.88
C GLY A 135 -3.64 19.24 -5.57
N ASP A 136 -3.72 20.56 -5.76
CA ASP A 136 -2.63 21.37 -6.31
C ASP A 136 -1.63 21.78 -5.20
N THR A 137 -0.91 20.77 -4.75
CA THR A 137 0.21 20.87 -3.79
C THR A 137 1.42 20.14 -4.39
N ARG A 138 2.59 20.77 -4.34
CA ARG A 138 3.85 20.24 -4.89
C ARG A 138 5.06 20.69 -4.09
N TRP A 139 6.15 19.94 -4.18
CA TRP A 139 7.46 20.40 -3.71
C TRP A 139 8.00 21.52 -4.60
N SER A 140 8.70 22.48 -3.99
CA SER A 140 9.36 23.63 -4.60
C SER A 140 10.70 23.80 -3.90
N GLY A 141 11.71 23.02 -4.33
CA GLY A 141 12.93 22.85 -3.54
C GLY A 141 12.64 22.10 -2.24
N ASP A 142 13.08 22.64 -1.11
CA ASP A 142 12.80 22.15 0.23
C ASP A 142 11.45 22.64 0.79
N GLN A 143 10.75 23.55 0.10
CA GLN A 143 9.46 24.08 0.53
C GLN A 143 8.27 23.37 -0.14
N ILE A 144 7.12 23.38 0.52
CA ILE A 144 5.85 22.90 -0.05
C ILE A 144 5.11 24.09 -0.64
N ARG A 145 4.83 24.07 -1.94
CA ARG A 145 4.03 25.09 -2.63
C ARG A 145 2.59 24.62 -2.80
N VAL A 146 1.64 25.47 -2.42
CA VAL A 146 0.20 25.18 -2.40
C VAL A 146 -0.55 26.22 -3.25
N LEU A 147 -1.36 25.75 -4.21
CA LEU A 147 -2.14 26.57 -5.17
C LEU A 147 -1.32 27.64 -5.93
N GLY A 148 0.00 27.52 -5.92
CA GLY A 148 0.92 28.51 -6.47
C GLY A 148 1.08 29.80 -5.63
N THR A 149 0.33 29.97 -4.53
CA THR A 149 0.24 31.25 -3.79
C THR A 149 0.79 31.20 -2.36
N VAL A 150 1.06 30.00 -1.82
CA VAL A 150 1.53 29.79 -0.45
C VAL A 150 2.70 28.81 -0.43
N LEU A 151 3.66 29.06 0.47
CA LEU A 151 4.80 28.21 0.75
C LEU A 151 4.78 27.74 2.21
N VAL A 152 5.21 26.51 2.44
CA VAL A 152 5.47 25.96 3.79
C VAL A 152 6.92 25.51 3.85
N GLY A 153 7.71 26.18 4.68
CA GLY A 153 9.13 25.87 4.89
C GLY A 153 9.38 25.04 6.13
N ALA A 154 10.63 24.61 6.35
CA ALA A 154 11.04 23.99 7.60
C ALA A 154 10.85 24.98 8.78
N PRO A 155 10.44 24.52 9.98
CA PRO A 155 10.20 23.13 10.40
C PRO A 155 8.83 22.52 10.01
N TYR A 156 8.10 23.12 9.08
CA TYR A 156 6.82 22.64 8.50
C TYR A 156 5.65 22.60 9.50
N GLY A 157 5.64 23.56 10.42
CA GLY A 157 4.56 23.87 11.36
C GLY A 157 3.49 24.80 10.79
N VAL A 158 2.52 25.14 11.65
CA VAL A 158 1.42 26.06 11.33
C VAL A 158 1.95 27.48 11.11
N ASP A 159 2.97 27.87 11.86
CA ASP A 159 3.56 29.21 11.82
C ASP A 159 4.54 29.38 10.65
N ASP A 160 4.94 28.28 10.00
CA ASP A 160 5.90 28.27 8.88
C ASP A 160 5.23 28.42 7.51
N VAL A 161 3.95 28.82 7.51
CA VAL A 161 3.14 29.02 6.31
C VAL A 161 3.18 30.49 5.90
N VAL A 162 3.73 30.78 4.72
CA VAL A 162 3.90 32.15 4.22
C VAL A 162 3.28 32.32 2.83
N LYS A 163 2.84 33.53 2.52
CA LYS A 163 2.37 33.88 1.17
C LYS A 163 3.58 33.93 0.24
N ASP A 164 3.44 33.37 -0.96
CA ASP A 164 4.46 33.52 -1.99
C ASP A 164 4.22 34.78 -2.80
N ALA A 165 4.71 35.91 -2.28
CA ALA A 165 4.63 37.20 -2.96
C ALA A 165 5.43 37.26 -4.27
N THR A 166 6.31 36.29 -4.54
CA THR A 166 7.11 36.22 -5.77
C THR A 166 6.42 35.43 -6.88
N ALA A 167 5.27 34.82 -6.59
CA ALA A 167 4.53 34.03 -7.56
C ALA A 167 3.98 34.89 -8.71
N THR A 168 4.16 34.41 -9.94
CA THR A 168 3.52 35.00 -11.13
C THR A 168 2.00 34.93 -10.99
N GLY A 169 1.32 36.07 -11.06
CA GLY A 169 -0.14 36.13 -10.87
C GLY A 169 -0.58 36.08 -9.40
N PHE A 170 0.25 36.59 -8.50
CA PHE A 170 -0.09 36.72 -7.07
C PHE A 170 -1.37 37.52 -6.86
N ASP A 171 -2.30 36.93 -6.11
CA ASP A 171 -3.55 37.56 -5.66
C ASP A 171 -3.56 37.50 -4.12
N GLU A 172 -3.55 38.67 -3.49
CA GLU A 172 -3.48 38.83 -2.03
C GLU A 172 -4.67 38.17 -1.32
N THR A 173 -5.86 38.25 -1.90
CA THR A 173 -7.09 37.70 -1.31
C THR A 173 -7.06 36.17 -1.36
N ARG A 174 -6.67 35.63 -2.51
CA ARG A 174 -6.50 34.19 -2.71
C ARG A 174 -5.38 33.64 -1.83
N ALA A 175 -4.24 34.33 -1.73
CA ALA A 175 -3.12 33.93 -0.90
C ALA A 175 -3.50 33.93 0.60
N THR A 176 -4.24 34.95 1.06
CA THR A 176 -4.72 35.03 2.46
C THR A 176 -5.66 33.88 2.79
N THR A 177 -6.61 33.58 1.89
CA THR A 177 -7.54 32.46 2.08
C THR A 177 -6.82 31.12 2.09
N THR A 178 -5.88 30.93 1.16
CA THR A 178 -5.07 29.70 1.05
C THR A 178 -4.21 29.52 2.30
N LEU A 179 -3.60 30.58 2.81
CA LEU A 179 -2.78 30.55 4.02
C LEU A 179 -3.59 30.07 5.22
N ALA A 180 -4.76 30.66 5.46
CA ALA A 180 -5.65 30.26 6.55
C ALA A 180 -6.11 28.79 6.40
N GLN A 181 -6.39 28.34 5.17
CA GLN A 181 -6.76 26.96 4.91
C GLN A 181 -5.61 25.98 5.22
N VAL A 182 -4.38 26.29 4.79
CA VAL A 182 -3.20 25.46 5.05
C VAL A 182 -2.89 25.40 6.54
N GLN A 183 -2.95 26.53 7.25
CA GLN A 183 -2.79 26.58 8.71
C GLN A 183 -3.85 25.73 9.43
N LYS A 184 -5.11 25.79 8.97
CA LYS A 184 -6.18 24.93 9.50
C LYS A 184 -5.97 23.45 9.22
N ILE A 185 -5.32 23.10 8.10
CA ILE A 185 -4.99 21.70 7.80
C ILE A 185 -3.87 21.22 8.73
N LEU A 186 -2.80 22.01 8.87
CA LEU A 186 -1.60 21.64 9.66
C LEU A 186 -1.82 21.67 11.17
N SER A 187 -2.80 22.43 11.66
CA SER A 187 -3.20 22.45 13.07
C SER A 187 -3.99 21.21 13.50
N LYS A 188 -4.53 20.44 12.54
CA LYS A 188 -5.18 19.17 12.88
C LYS A 188 -4.10 18.17 13.30
N PRO A 189 -4.33 17.39 14.36
CA PRO A 189 -3.44 16.30 14.71
C PRO A 189 -3.26 15.42 13.49
N LEU A 190 -2.01 15.03 13.25
CA LEU A 190 -1.68 14.05 12.21
C LEU A 190 -2.63 12.90 12.44
N THR A 191 -3.57 12.74 11.51
CA THR A 191 -4.51 11.64 11.60
C THR A 191 -3.62 10.43 11.49
N GLU A 192 -3.43 9.70 12.59
CA GLU A 192 -2.84 8.38 12.53
C GLU A 192 -3.55 7.73 11.37
N HIS A 193 -2.76 7.27 10.41
CA HIS A 193 -3.30 6.31 9.48
C HIS A 193 -3.64 5.14 10.38
N LYS A 194 -4.85 5.13 10.97
CA LYS A 194 -5.51 3.91 11.40
C LYS A 194 -5.28 3.05 10.19
N VAL A 195 -4.41 2.06 10.34
CA VAL A 195 -4.26 1.00 9.37
C VAL A 195 -5.70 0.58 9.18
N ARG A 196 -6.32 1.03 8.07
CA ARG A 196 -7.57 0.44 7.64
C ARG A 196 -7.17 -1.01 7.60
N VAL A 197 -7.84 -1.80 8.45
CA VAL A 197 -7.71 -3.25 8.60
C VAL A 197 -7.10 -3.76 7.30
N PRO A 198 -5.87 -4.32 7.34
CA PRO A 198 -4.99 -4.46 6.18
C PRO A 198 -5.86 -4.76 4.98
N LEU A 199 -5.82 -3.91 3.93
CA LEU A 199 -6.72 -3.97 2.78
C LEU A 199 -6.94 -5.43 2.38
N ASP A 200 -7.93 -6.03 3.02
CA ASP A 200 -8.47 -7.31 2.69
C ASP A 200 -9.22 -6.91 1.44
N PHE A 201 -8.52 -7.00 0.32
CA PHE A 201 -9.18 -7.05 -0.97
C PHE A 201 -10.06 -8.29 -0.86
N ILE A 202 -11.27 -8.11 -0.31
CA ILE A 202 -12.39 -9.00 -0.51
C ILE A 202 -12.66 -8.87 -1.99
N ALA A 203 -11.91 -9.62 -2.80
CA ALA A 203 -12.32 -9.93 -4.15
C ALA A 203 -13.71 -10.53 -3.98
N GLY A 204 -14.72 -9.84 -4.51
CA GLY A 204 -16.12 -10.05 -4.19
C GLY A 204 -16.47 -11.53 -4.14
N ALA A 205 -17.25 -11.91 -3.13
CA ALA A 205 -17.88 -13.22 -3.07
C ALA A 205 -18.65 -13.43 -4.38
N VAL A 206 -18.08 -14.24 -5.28
CA VAL A 206 -18.80 -14.72 -6.46
C VAL A 206 -19.76 -15.77 -5.93
N SER A 207 -21.03 -15.40 -5.79
CA SER A 207 -22.10 -16.35 -5.54
C SER A 207 -22.30 -17.14 -6.84
N ALA A 208 -21.85 -18.40 -6.86
CA ALA A 208 -22.26 -19.33 -7.90
C ALA A 208 -23.67 -19.82 -7.55
N HIS A 209 -24.64 -19.52 -8.43
CA HIS A 209 -25.91 -20.22 -8.52
C HIS A 209 -25.75 -21.42 -9.45
#